data_AF-F3GPJ4-F1
#
_entry.id   AF-F3GPJ4-F1
#
_cell.length_a   1.000
_cell.length_b   1.000
_cell.length_c   1.000
_cell.angle_alpha   90.00
_cell.angle_beta   90.00
_cell.angle_gamma   90.00
#
_symmetry.space_group_name_H-M   'P 1'
#
loop_
_entity.id
_entity.type
_entity.pdbx_description
1 polymer ?
#
loop_
_entity_poly.entity_id
_entity_poly.type
_entity_poly.pdbx_seq_one_letter_code
_entity_poly.pdbx_strand_id
1 'polypeptide(L)' 'SERGDIYKKYAQQLVDMGHAFPCFCTAEELDQMRAEQQAKGETPRYDGRALLLTKEEVQRRLDAG' A
#
# COMPACT_ATOMS: atom_id res chain seq x y z
N SER A 1 14.30 -14.37 -10.56
CA SER A 1 15.10 -13.23 -10.06
C SER A 1 15.70 -13.62 -8.73
N GLU A 2 16.99 -13.36 -8.48
CA GLU A 2 17.75 -13.91 -7.34
C GLU A 2 18.06 -12.89 -6.22
N ARG A 3 17.42 -11.72 -6.25
CA ARG A 3 17.73 -10.58 -5.35
C ARG A 3 16.64 -10.26 -4.33
N GLY A 4 15.69 -11.18 -4.11
CA GLY A 4 14.51 -10.96 -3.28
C GLY A 4 14.85 -10.49 -1.86
N ASP A 5 15.82 -11.13 -1.21
CA ASP A 5 16.21 -10.80 0.17
C ASP A 5 16.79 -9.39 0.29
N ILE A 6 17.54 -8.95 -0.72
CA ILE A 6 18.10 -7.59 -0.79
C ILE A 6 16.95 -6.58 -0.84
N TYR A 7 15.95 -6.80 -1.70
CA TYR A 7 14.82 -5.89 -1.84
C TYR A 7 13.95 -5.87 -0.59
N LYS A 8 13.69 -7.04 0.02
CA LYS A 8 12.92 -7.14 1.26
C LYS A 8 13.58 -6.36 2.39
N LYS A 9 14.91 -6.46 2.54
CA LYS A 9 15.67 -5.70 3.53
C LYS A 9 15.48 -4.20 3.37
N TYR A 10 15.69 -3.66 2.17
CA TYR A 10 15.59 -2.21 1.95
C TYR A 10 14.14 -1.71 2.00
N ALA A 11 13.17 -2.50 1.54
CA ALA A 11 11.75 -2.17 1.67
C ALA A 11 11.36 -2.05 3.15
N GLN A 12 11.79 -2.99 4.00
CA GLN A 12 11.54 -2.91 5.43
C GLN A 12 12.20 -1.67 6.06
N GLN A 13 13.46 -1.38 5.70
CA GLN A 13 14.13 -0.16 6.17
C GLN A 13 13.37 1.12 5.81
N LEU A 14 12.78 1.21 4.61
CA LEU A 14 11.97 2.36 4.21
C LEU A 14 10.68 2.48 5.04
N VAL A 15 10.05 1.35 5.38
CA VAL A 15 8.86 1.34 6.25
C VAL A 15 9.25 1.79 7.66
N ASP A 16 10.34 1.26 8.22
CA ASP A 16 10.81 1.60 9.57
C ASP A 16 11.19 3.09 9.69
N MET A 17 11.75 3.67 8.62
CA MET A 17 12.07 5.11 8.53
C MET A 17 10.85 6.01 8.24
N GLY A 18 9.66 5.45 8.03
CA GLY A 18 8.45 6.21 7.68
C GLY A 18 8.43 6.75 6.24
N HIS A 19 9.29 6.24 5.37
CA HIS A 19 9.32 6.57 3.94
C HIS A 19 8.41 5.66 3.10
N ALA A 20 7.91 4.58 3.68
CA ALA A 20 6.97 3.66 3.07
C ALA A 20 5.94 3.16 4.10
N PHE A 21 4.86 2.57 3.61
CA PHE A 21 3.79 1.99 4.42
C PHE A 21 3.26 0.73 3.73
N PRO A 22 2.79 -0.27 4.49
CA PRO A 22 2.12 -1.43 3.90
C PRO A 22 0.75 -1.02 3.35
N CYS A 23 0.39 -1.55 2.19
CA CYS A 23 -0.91 -1.40 1.57
C CYS A 23 -1.61 -2.75 1.56
N PHE A 24 -2.89 -2.76 1.93
CA PHE A 24 -3.73 -3.95 2.00
C PHE A 24 -4.86 -3.92 0.96
N CYS A 25 -4.77 -3.01 -0.01
CA CYS A 25 -5.81 -2.86 -1.02
C CYS A 25 -5.81 -4.06 -1.97
N THR A 26 -7.00 -4.56 -2.29
CA THR A 26 -7.15 -5.59 -3.32
C THR A 26 -7.06 -4.99 -4.72
N ALA A 27 -6.83 -5.83 -5.73
CA ALA A 27 -6.84 -5.39 -7.12
C ALA A 27 -8.20 -4.77 -7.50
N GLU A 28 -9.30 -5.37 -7.03
CA GLU A 28 -10.66 -4.89 -7.25
C GLU A 28 -10.89 -3.51 -6.63
N GLU A 29 -10.40 -3.27 -5.41
CA GLU A 29 -10.49 -1.95 -4.77
C GLU A 29 -9.68 -0.90 -5.56
N LEU A 30 -8.52 -1.27 -6.10
CA LEU A 30 -7.70 -0.39 -6.93
C LEU A 30 -8.35 -0.11 -8.29
N ASP A 31 -9.02 -1.09 -8.90
CA ASP A 31 -9.78 -0.94 -10.14
C ASP A 31 -10.97 -0.01 -9.93
N GLN A 32 -11.73 -0.22 -8.85
CA GLN A 32 -12.88 0.62 -8.49
C GLN A 32 -12.45 2.08 -8.26
N MET A 33 -11.38 2.31 -7.50
CA MET A 33 -10.84 3.66 -7.27
C MET A 33 -10.44 4.34 -8.58
N ARG A 34 -9.78 3.62 -9.49
CA ARG A 34 -9.39 4.15 -10.81
C ARG A 34 -10.63 4.51 -11.64
N ALA A 35 -11.65 3.65 -11.67
CA ALA A 35 -12.89 3.90 -12.39
C ALA A 35 -13.63 5.13 -11.86
N GLU A 36 -13.68 5.30 -10.53
CA GLU A 36 -14.30 6.48 -9.90
C GLU A 36 -13.58 7.79 -10.25
N GLN A 37 -12.25 7.79 -10.24
CA GLN A 37 -11.44 8.95 -10.63
C GLN A 37 -11.66 9.28 -12.12
N GLN A 38 -11.65 8.27 -12.99
CA GLN A 38 -11.92 8.46 -14.42
C GLN A 38 -13.32 9.01 -14.69
N ALA A 39 -14.34 8.50 -14.00
CA ALA A 39 -15.71 9.00 -14.13
C ALA A 39 -15.86 10.47 -13.71
N LYS A 40 -14.99 10.96 -12.81
CA LYS A 40 -14.90 12.37 -12.40
C LYS A 40 -14.01 13.22 -13.32
N GLY A 41 -13.37 12.62 -14.33
CA GLY A 41 -12.40 13.30 -15.19
C GLY A 41 -11.05 13.57 -14.52
N GLU A 42 -10.75 12.89 -13.41
CA GLU A 42 -9.50 13.01 -12.66
C GLU A 42 -8.42 12.09 -13.23
N THR A 43 -7.15 12.44 -13.06
CA THR A 43 -6.04 11.54 -13.39
C THR A 43 -5.94 10.43 -12.34
N PRO A 44 -5.97 9.14 -12.74
CA PRO A 44 -5.97 8.06 -11.76
C PRO A 44 -4.70 8.01 -10.93
N ARG A 45 -4.85 7.89 -9.62
CA ARG A 45 -3.74 7.81 -8.65
C ARG A 45 -4.18 7.08 -7.39
N TYR A 46 -3.23 6.43 -6.71
CA TYR A 46 -3.49 5.89 -5.37
C TYR A 46 -3.84 7.04 -4.42
N ASP A 47 -4.90 6.87 -3.63
CA ASP A 47 -5.43 7.88 -2.72
C ASP A 47 -4.69 7.96 -1.38
N GLY A 48 -3.79 7.01 -1.12
CA GLY A 48 -3.03 6.98 0.12
C GLY A 48 -3.81 6.43 1.32
N ARG A 49 -4.97 5.78 1.14
CA ARG A 49 -5.82 5.35 2.27
C ARG A 49 -5.10 4.52 3.33
N ALA A 50 -4.12 3.70 2.95
CA ALA A 50 -3.35 2.89 3.89
C ALA A 50 -2.38 3.71 4.77
N LEU A 51 -2.06 4.97 4.40
CA LEU A 51 -1.31 5.90 5.26
C LEU A 51 -2.08 6.30 6.52
N LEU A 52 -3.41 6.20 6.49
CA LEU A 52 -4.29 6.62 7.59
C LEU A 52 -4.49 5.51 8.63
N LEU A 53 -3.97 4.31 8.38
CA LEU A 53 -4.07 3.19 9.32
C LEU A 53 -3.18 3.45 10.54
N THR A 54 -3.69 3.16 11.73
CA THR A 54 -2.86 3.19 12.94
C THR A 54 -1.87 2.04 12.93
N LYS A 55 -0.81 2.14 13.73
CA LYS A 55 0.17 1.06 13.86
C LYS A 55 -0.47 -0.25 14.30
N GLU A 56 -1.47 -0.17 15.17
CA GLU A 56 -2.21 -1.34 15.68
C GLU A 56 -3.04 -2.00 14.57
N GLU A 57 -3.69 -1.21 13.71
CA GLU A 57 -4.45 -1.72 12.57
C GLU A 57 -3.53 -2.36 11.52
N VAL A 58 -2.41 -1.70 11.22
CA VAL A 58 -1.38 -2.23 10.32
C VAL A 58 -0.87 -3.57 10.85
N GLN A 59 -0.51 -3.66 12.13
CA GLN A 59 0.00 -4.89 12.71
C GLN A 59 -1.05 -6.00 12.66
N ARG A 60 -2.30 -5.70 13.02
CA ARG A 60 -3.40 -6.68 12.96
C ARG A 60 -3.58 -7.26 11.56
N ARG A 61 -3.48 -6.43 10.52
CA ARG A 61 -3.60 -6.89 9.13
C ARG A 61 -2.39 -7.68 8.67
N LEU A 62 -1.18 -7.28 9.06
CA LEU A 62 0.03 -8.07 8.78
C LEU A 62 -0.03 -9.46 9.41
N ASP A 63 -0.60 -9.58 10.61
CA ASP A 63 -0.76 -10.86 11.30
C ASP A 63 -1.88 -11.72 10.68
N ALA A 64 -2.82 -11.10 9.95
CA ALA A 64 -3.95 -11.78 9.31
C ALA A 64 -3.62 -12.42 7.96
N GLY A 65 -2.51 -12.01 7.31
CA GLY A 65 -2.00 -12.60 6.05
C GLY A 65 -2.53 -11.94 4.79
#